data_AF-A0A895YJI8-F1
#
_entry.id   AF-A0A895YJI8-F1
#
_cell.length_a   1.000
_cell.length_b   1.000
_cell.length_c   1.000
_cell.angle_alpha   90.00
_cell.angle_beta   90.00
_cell.angle_gamma   90.00
#
_symmetry.space_group_name_H-M   'P 1'
#
loop_
_entity.id
_entity.type
_entity.pdbx_description
1 polymer ?
#
loop_
_entity_poly.entity_id
_entity_poly.type
_entity_poly.pdbx_seq_one_letter_code
_entity_poly.pdbx_strand_id
1 'polypeptide(L)'
;MATGTKPSELRELSDEELVERLREAKAELFNLRVQAATGQLDNNRRLQVVRREIARIYTIVRERELGLSAAPSEFTAALEEAEAKAESGESAAAEPARSAS
;
A
#
# COMPACT_ATOMS: atom_id res chain seq x y z
N MET A 1 -22.57 -13.04 -4.52
CA MET A 1 -21.23 -13.06 -5.14
C MET A 1 -20.19 -13.16 -4.03
N ALA A 2 -19.10 -13.91 -4.20
CA ALA A 2 -18.09 -14.05 -3.16
C ALA A 2 -17.36 -12.71 -2.95
N THR A 3 -17.68 -12.03 -1.86
CA THR A 3 -17.08 -10.76 -1.42
C THR A 3 -15.67 -11.02 -0.89
N GLY A 4 -14.71 -11.23 -1.79
CA GLY A 4 -13.30 -11.07 -1.47
C GLY A 4 -12.91 -9.61 -1.72
N THR A 5 -12.00 -9.07 -0.90
CA THR A 5 -11.40 -7.73 -1.03
C THR A 5 -11.11 -7.40 -2.48
N LYS A 6 -11.61 -6.24 -2.94
CA LYS A 6 -11.46 -5.84 -4.33
C LYS A 6 -10.02 -5.44 -4.59
N PRO A 7 -9.48 -5.66 -5.80
CA PRO A 7 -8.12 -5.23 -6.14
C PRO A 7 -7.90 -3.73 -5.93
N SER A 8 -8.92 -2.90 -6.17
CA SER A 8 -8.87 -1.45 -5.94
C SER A 8 -8.58 -1.11 -4.48
N GLU A 9 -9.30 -1.74 -3.56
CA GLU A 9 -9.14 -1.53 -2.11
C GLU A 9 -7.73 -1.92 -1.64
N LEU A 10 -7.14 -2.97 -2.22
CA LEU A 10 -5.77 -3.39 -1.90
C LEU A 10 -4.70 -2.44 -2.47
N ARG A 11 -4.98 -1.73 -3.56
CA ARG A 11 -4.02 -0.78 -4.16
C ARG A 11 -3.93 0.53 -3.37
N GLU A 12 -4.98 0.88 -2.65
CA GLU A 12 -5.04 2.07 -1.79
C GLU A 12 -4.22 1.91 -0.50
N LEU A 13 -3.94 0.67 -0.08
CA LEU A 13 -3.19 0.38 1.15
C LEU A 13 -1.69 0.67 1.01
N SER A 14 -1.04 0.98 2.13
CA SER A 14 0.42 1.10 2.19
C SER A 14 1.11 -0.26 2.05
N ASP A 15 2.42 -0.27 1.80
CA ASP A 15 3.19 -1.53 1.72
C ASP A 15 3.17 -2.29 3.05
N GLU A 16 3.22 -1.58 4.17
CA GLU A 16 3.15 -2.17 5.52
C GLU A 16 1.80 -2.82 5.77
N GLU A 17 0.71 -2.13 5.42
CA GLU A 17 -0.66 -2.64 5.55
C GLU A 17 -0.90 -3.87 4.67
N LEU A 18 -0.33 -3.89 3.45
CA LEU A 18 -0.38 -5.07 2.58
C LEU A 18 0.32 -6.28 3.22
N VAL A 19 1.47 -6.07 3.87
CA VAL A 19 2.19 -7.14 4.57
C VAL A 19 1.40 -7.63 5.79
N GLU A 20 0.77 -6.74 6.55
CA GLU A 20 -0.09 -7.12 7.67
C GLU A 20 -1.29 -7.95 7.21
N ARG A 21 -2.03 -7.47 6.20
CA ARG A 21 -3.16 -8.20 5.59
C ARG A 21 -2.73 -9.57 5.07
N LEU A 22 -1.54 -9.68 4.50
CA LEU A 22 -0.98 -10.95 4.04
C LEU A 22 -0.74 -11.93 5.19
N ARG A 23 -0.27 -11.45 6.35
CA ARG A 23 -0.06 -12.29 7.55
C ARG A 23 -1.39 -12.78 8.10
N GLU A 24 -2.39 -11.91 8.20
CA GLU A 24 -3.74 -12.27 8.64
C GLU A 24 -4.38 -13.31 7.73
N ALA A 25 -4.35 -13.09 6.41
CA ALA A 25 -4.92 -14.02 5.44
C ALA A 25 -4.22 -15.40 5.47
N LYS A 26 -2.91 -15.44 5.73
CA LYS A 26 -2.18 -16.71 5.91
C LYS A 26 -2.58 -17.44 7.19
N ALA A 27 -2.76 -16.72 8.29
CA ALA A 27 -3.23 -17.30 9.54
C ALA A 27 -4.66 -17.87 9.39
N GLU A 28 -5.54 -17.12 8.72
CA GLU A 28 -6.88 -17.60 8.41
C GLU A 28 -6.84 -18.86 7.53
N LEU A 29 -6.01 -18.86 6.48
CA LEU A 29 -5.84 -20.02 5.61
C LEU A 29 -5.38 -21.25 6.39
N PHE A 30 -4.47 -21.09 7.35
CA PHE A 30 -4.03 -22.19 8.21
C PHE A 30 -5.18 -22.75 9.03
N ASN A 31 -5.94 -21.89 9.72
CA ASN A 31 -7.10 -22.29 10.51
C ASN A 31 -8.15 -23.02 9.66
N LEU A 32 -8.45 -22.50 8.46
CA LEU A 32 -9.39 -23.13 7.53
C LEU A 32 -8.90 -24.49 7.03
N ARG A 33 -7.59 -24.69 6.85
CA ARG A 33 -7.03 -25.99 6.47
C ARG A 33 -7.11 -27.00 7.61
N VAL A 34 -6.91 -26.56 8.85
CA VAL A 34 -7.08 -27.41 10.04
C VAL A 34 -8.56 -27.82 10.17
N GLN A 35 -9.50 -26.88 10.04
CA GLN A 35 -10.94 -27.16 10.06
C GLN A 35 -11.38 -28.07 8.90
N ALA A 36 -10.80 -27.90 7.71
CA ALA A 36 -11.05 -28.78 6.58
C ALA A 36 -10.56 -30.21 6.84
N ALA A 37 -9.40 -30.35 7.48
CA ALA A 37 -8.84 -31.66 7.83
C ALA A 37 -9.67 -32.39 8.90
N THR A 38 -10.27 -31.66 9.86
CA THR A 38 -11.18 -32.24 10.86
C THR A 38 -12.59 -32.47 10.33
N GLY A 39 -12.90 -32.04 9.10
CA GLY A 39 -14.23 -32.17 8.50
C GLY A 39 -15.29 -31.23 9.11
N GLN A 40 -14.89 -30.26 9.92
CA GLN A 40 -15.77 -29.30 10.60
C GLN A 40 -15.89 -27.97 9.84
N LEU A 41 -15.48 -27.93 8.57
CA LEU A 41 -15.50 -26.71 7.78
C LEU A 41 -16.90 -26.45 7.20
N ASP A 42 -17.60 -25.47 7.75
CA ASP A 42 -18.93 -25.07 7.29
C ASP A 42 -18.92 -24.47 5.87
N ASN A 43 -17.89 -23.67 5.54
CA ASN A 43 -17.83 -22.92 4.29
C ASN A 43 -16.57 -23.20 3.46
N ASN A 44 -16.68 -24.21 2.59
CA ASN A 44 -15.64 -24.58 1.62
C ASN A 44 -15.27 -23.46 0.63
N ARG A 45 -16.18 -22.50 0.35
CA ARG A 45 -15.86 -21.38 -0.56
C ARG A 45 -14.87 -20.40 0.06
N ARG A 46 -14.82 -20.29 1.39
CA ARG A 46 -13.90 -19.38 2.08
C ARG A 46 -12.44 -19.71 1.79
N LEU A 47 -12.10 -21.00 1.72
CA LEU A 47 -10.77 -21.49 1.29
C LEU A 47 -10.33 -20.96 -0.08
N GLN A 48 -11.26 -20.83 -1.02
CA GLN A 48 -10.95 -20.28 -2.34
C GLN A 48 -10.82 -18.76 -2.30
N VAL A 49 -11.63 -18.08 -1.51
CA VAL A 49 -11.58 -16.61 -1.34
C VAL A 49 -10.24 -16.19 -0.74
N VAL A 50 -9.85 -16.79 0.39
CA VAL A 50 -8.59 -16.46 1.10
C VAL A 50 -7.37 -16.75 0.22
N ARG A 51 -7.37 -17.85 -0.55
CA ARG A 51 -6.30 -18.13 -1.52
C ARG A 51 -6.18 -17.05 -2.60
N ARG A 52 -7.31 -16.57 -3.11
CA ARG A 52 -7.33 -15.50 -4.12
C ARG A 52 -6.88 -14.16 -3.54
N GLU A 53 -7.22 -13.88 -2.29
CA GLU A 53 -6.80 -12.69 -1.57
C GLU A 53 -5.28 -12.65 -1.40
N ILE A 54 -4.67 -13.74 -0.92
CA ILE A 54 -3.21 -13.87 -0.82
C ILE A 54 -2.54 -13.67 -2.18
N ALA A 55 -3.08 -14.30 -3.24
CA ALA A 55 -2.53 -14.15 -4.59
C ALA A 55 -2.57 -12.69 -5.08
N ARG A 56 -3.67 -11.97 -4.85
CA ARG A 56 -3.81 -10.55 -5.23
C ARG A 56 -2.79 -9.68 -4.51
N ILE A 57 -2.60 -9.88 -3.21
CA ILE A 57 -1.63 -9.11 -2.43
C ILE A 57 -0.22 -9.33 -3.00
N TYR A 58 0.19 -10.57 -3.28
CA TYR A 58 1.48 -10.83 -3.91
C TYR A 58 1.63 -10.18 -5.28
N THR A 59 0.57 -10.18 -6.10
CA THR A 59 0.60 -9.51 -7.40
C THR A 59 0.83 -8.01 -7.24
N ILE A 60 0.11 -7.34 -6.33
CA ILE A 60 0.25 -5.90 -6.12
C ILE A 60 1.64 -5.54 -5.57
N VAL A 61 2.15 -6.29 -4.60
CA VAL A 61 3.51 -6.11 -4.08
C VAL A 61 4.53 -6.24 -5.22
N ARG A 62 4.36 -7.24 -6.09
CA ARG A 62 5.25 -7.43 -7.23
C ARG A 62 5.10 -6.33 -8.30
N GLU A 63 3.89 -5.84 -8.54
CA GLU A 63 3.62 -4.69 -9.43
C GLU A 63 4.33 -3.43 -8.91
N ARG A 64 4.35 -3.21 -7.59
CA ARG A 64 5.08 -2.11 -6.95
C ARG A 64 6.59 -2.25 -7.08
N GLU A 65 7.15 -3.43 -6.79
CA GLU A 65 8.59 -3.72 -6.96
C GLU A 65 9.09 -3.48 -8.40
N LEU A 66 8.22 -3.72 -9.38
CA LEU A 66 8.54 -3.56 -10.80
C LEU A 66 8.18 -2.17 -11.35
N GLY A 67 7.69 -1.25 -10.52
CA GLY A 67 7.30 0.12 -10.93
C GLY A 67 6.07 0.19 -11.84
N LEU A 68 5.28 -0.88 -11.93
CA LEU A 68 4.04 -0.92 -12.72
C LEU A 68 2.84 -0.31 -11.97
N SER A 69 2.95 -0.18 -10.65
CA SER A 69 1.95 0.46 -9.79
C SER A 69 2.68 1.29 -8.74
N ALA A 70 2.50 2.61 -8.73
CA ALA A 70 3.06 3.47 -7.68
C ALA A 70 2.37 3.18 -6.34
N ALA A 71 3.15 3.09 -5.26
CA ALA A 71 2.59 3.21 -3.91
C ALA A 71 2.11 4.66 -3.71
N PRO A 72 1.06 4.91 -2.90
CA PRO A 72 0.64 6.27 -2.58
C PRO A 72 1.78 7.13 -1.99
N SER A 73 2.77 6.52 -1.34
CA SER A 73 3.92 7.20 -0.73
C SER A 73 4.93 7.80 -1.72
N GLU A 74 5.07 7.23 -2.92
CA GLU A 74 5.96 7.81 -3.95
C GLU A 74 5.38 9.11 -4.51
N PHE A 75 4.05 9.25 -4.49
CA PHE A 75 3.37 10.46 -4.95
C PHE A 75 3.46 11.60 -3.94
N THR A 76 3.43 11.31 -2.63
CA THR A 76 3.56 12.33 -1.58
C THR A 76 5.01 12.83 -1.42
N ALA A 77 5.99 11.92 -1.48
CA ALA A 77 7.40 12.32 -1.37
C ALA A 77 7.87 13.20 -2.54
N ALA A 78 7.40 12.94 -3.76
CA ALA A 78 7.73 13.75 -4.93
C ALA A 78 7.11 15.17 -4.89
N LEU A 79 5.98 15.35 -4.20
CA LEU A 79 5.35 16.66 -4.00
C LEU A 79 6.06 17.46 -2.89
N GLU A 80 6.46 16.82 -1.81
CA GLU A 80 7.22 17.47 -0.72
C GLU A 80 8.62 17.93 -1.17
N GLU A 81 9.32 17.14 -2.01
CA GLU A 81 10.60 17.55 -2.60
C GLU A 81 10.47 18.72 -3.59
N ALA A 82 9.31 18.87 -4.23
CA ALA A 82 9.02 19.99 -5.13
C ALA A 82 8.73 21.28 -4.35
N GLU A 83 8.05 21.19 -3.20
CA GLU A 83 7.78 22.32 -2.31
C GLU A 83 9.05 22.79 -1.57
N ALA A 84 9.90 21.87 -1.11
CA ALA A 84 11.17 22.21 -0.45
C ALA A 84 12.18 22.96 -1.36
N LYS A 85 12.12 22.72 -2.68
CA LYS A 85 12.93 23.47 -3.66
C LYS A 85 12.38 24.87 -3.92
N ALA A 86 11.08 25.10 -3.76
CA ALA A 86 10.46 26.42 -3.94
C ALA A 86 10.81 27.39 -2.80
N GLU A 87 10.89 26.92 -1.55
CA GLU A 87 11.19 27.80 -0.40
C GLU A 87 12.66 28.19 -0.26
N SER A 88 13.60 27.41 -0.83
CA SER A 88 15.04 27.73 -0.79
C SER A 88 15.48 28.83 -1.78
N GLY A 89 14.58 29.28 -2.67
CA GLY A 89 14.84 30.31 -3.69
C GLY A 89 14.56 31.74 -3.24
N GLU A 90 13.94 31.97 -2.08
CA GLU A 90 13.43 33.29 -1.68
C GLU A 90 14.02 33.79 -0.35
N SER A 91 15.35 33.76 -0.19
CA SER A 91 16.01 34.46 0.92
C SER A 91 17.26 35.28 0.54
N ALA A 92 17.45 35.61 -0.74
CA ALA A 92 18.61 36.39 -1.19
C ALA A 92 18.22 37.71 -1.87
N ALA A 93 17.49 38.59 -1.17
CA ALA A 93 17.39 40.02 -1.54
C ALA A 93 16.97 40.89 -0.34
N ALA A 94 17.77 40.93 0.72
CA ALA A 94 17.63 41.95 1.77
C ALA A 94 18.93 42.77 1.88
N GLU A 95 18.81 44.03 1.44
CA GLU A 95 19.71 45.19 1.62
C GLU A 95 21.10 45.13 0.96
N PRO A 96 21.60 46.23 0.35
CA PRO A 96 21.68 47.53 1.02
C PRO A 96 21.52 48.77 0.11
N ALA A 97 20.59 49.68 0.43
CA ALA A 97 20.60 51.04 -0.11
C ALA A 97 21.06 52.01 0.98
N ARG A 98 22.38 52.15 1.07
CA ARG A 98 23.07 53.26 1.71
C ARG A 98 22.59 54.59 1.10
N SER A 99 22.27 55.54 1.98
CA SER A 99 22.49 56.99 1.87
C SER A 99 22.46 57.63 0.46
N ALA A 100 21.48 58.49 0.22
CA ALA A 100 21.66 59.67 -0.62
C ALA A 100 20.83 60.83 -0.04
N SER A 101 21.57 61.76 0.55
CA SER A 101 21.38 63.22 0.68
C SER A 101 19.97 63.80 0.64
#